data_AF-A0A7X9QSF0-F1
#
_entry.id   AF-A0A7X9QSF0-F1
#
_cell.length_a   1.000
_cell.length_b   1.000
_cell.length_c   1.000
_cell.angle_alpha   90.00
_cell.angle_beta   90.00
_cell.angle_gamma   90.00
#
_symmetry.space_group_name_H-M   'P 1'
#
loop_
_entity.id
_entity.type
_entity.pdbx_description
1 polymer ?
#
loop_
_entity_poly.entity_id
_entity_poly.type
_entity_poly.pdbx_seq_one_letter_code
_entity_poly.pdbx_strand_id
1 'polypeptide(L)' 'MLKIDNNLELLCTIESLRREMICVGLKEGLSSEKTIEISQKLDQYIANYQANCLLIESSRKYYFSS' A
#
# COMPACT_ATOMS: atom_id res chain seq x y z
N MET A 1 5.07 22.05 -6.40
CA MET A 1 4.33 20.94 -7.03
C MET A 1 5.23 19.71 -6.90
N LEU A 2 4.82 18.66 -6.15
CA LEU A 2 5.41 17.29 -6.07
C LEU A 2 5.15 16.61 -4.71
N LYS A 3 3.88 16.24 -4.43
CA LYS A 3 3.56 15.28 -3.35
C LYS A 3 2.39 14.34 -3.72
N ILE A 4 1.69 14.63 -4.81
CA ILE A 4 0.54 13.86 -5.28
C ILE A 4 1.01 12.59 -6.03
N ASP A 5 2.11 12.69 -6.79
CA ASP A 5 2.60 11.60 -7.64
C ASP A 5 2.99 10.34 -6.84
N ASN A 6 3.74 10.49 -5.74
CA ASN A 6 4.19 9.32 -4.94
C ASN A 6 3.04 8.51 -4.32
N ASN A 7 1.96 9.16 -3.89
CA ASN A 7 0.83 8.45 -3.28
C ASN A 7 -0.01 7.72 -4.33
N LEU A 8 -0.14 8.31 -5.52
CA LEU A 8 -0.86 7.69 -6.63
C LEU A 8 -0.08 6.45 -7.15
N GLU A 9 1.24 6.55 -7.26
CA GLU A 9 2.10 5.41 -7.64
C GLU A 9 2.03 4.26 -6.61
N LEU A 10 2.01 4.58 -5.32
CA LEU A 10 1.83 3.59 -4.25
C LEU A 10 0.47 2.89 -4.37
N LEU A 11 -0.61 3.65 -4.58
CA LEU A 11 -1.95 3.09 -4.77
C LEU A 11 -2.03 2.18 -6.01
N CYS A 12 -1.46 2.62 -7.14
CA CYS A 12 -1.39 1.79 -8.35
C CYS A 12 -0.64 0.47 -8.10
N THR A 13 0.45 0.53 -7.32
CA THR A 13 1.24 -0.66 -6.99
C THR A 13 0.47 -1.62 -6.07
N ILE A 14 -0.21 -1.10 -5.05
CA ILE A 14 -1.09 -1.87 -4.16
C ILE A 14 -2.18 -2.57 -4.96
N GLU A 15 -2.82 -1.86 -5.88
CA GLU A 15 -3.89 -2.40 -6.72
C GLU A 15 -3.40 -3.48 -7.69
N SER A 16 -2.18 -3.31 -8.24
CA SER A 16 -1.55 -4.31 -9.09
C SER A 16 -1.23 -5.60 -8.30
N LEU A 17 -0.57 -5.46 -7.16
CA LEU A 17 -0.20 -6.59 -6.29
C LEU A 17 -1.44 -7.32 -5.76
N ARG A 18 -2.52 -6.60 -5.43
CA ARG A 18 -3.79 -7.22 -5.03
C ARG A 18 -4.37 -8.11 -6.12
N ARG A 19 -4.38 -7.64 -7.37
CA ARG A 19 -4.84 -8.43 -8.52
C ARG A 19 -3.97 -9.66 -8.75
N GLU A 20 -2.66 -9.49 -8.65
CA GLU A 20 -1.70 -10.58 -8.78
C GLU A 20 -1.91 -11.64 -7.70
N MET A 21 -2.05 -11.24 -6.44
CA MET A 21 -2.30 -12.14 -5.31
C MET A 21 -3.57 -12.96 -5.50
N ILE A 22 -4.66 -12.34 -5.97
CA ILE A 22 -5.91 -13.04 -6.27
C ILE A 22 -5.69 -14.06 -7.39
N CYS A 23 -5.01 -13.66 -8.47
CA CYS A 23 -4.76 -14.55 -9.61
C CYS A 23 -3.91 -15.76 -9.22
N VAL A 24 -2.80 -15.51 -8.50
CA VAL A 24 -1.89 -16.57 -8.03
C VAL A 24 -2.56 -17.41 -6.96
N GLY A 25 -3.30 -16.82 -6.02
CA GLY A 25 -4.03 -17.53 -4.98
C GLY A 25 -5.12 -18.47 -5.54
N LEU A 26 -5.77 -18.07 -6.64
CA LEU A 26 -6.72 -18.93 -7.36
C LEU A 26 -6.03 -20.07 -8.13
N LYS A 27 -4.80 -19.85 -8.62
CA LYS A 27 -4.07 -20.82 -9.45
C LYS A 27 -3.23 -21.80 -8.65
N GLU A 28 -2.54 -21.32 -7.61
CA GLU A 28 -1.51 -22.02 -6.86
C GLU A 28 -1.92 -22.26 -5.39
N GLY A 29 -2.99 -21.59 -4.92
CA GLY A 29 -3.46 -21.64 -3.54
C GLY A 29 -2.89 -20.54 -2.65
N LEU A 30 -3.62 -20.19 -1.60
CA LEU A 30 -3.22 -19.12 -0.67
C LEU A 30 -1.99 -19.45 0.18
N SER A 31 -1.72 -20.75 0.36
CA SER A 31 -0.55 -21.24 1.10
C SER A 31 0.67 -21.47 0.21
N SER A 32 0.60 -21.17 -1.09
CA SER A 32 1.79 -21.26 -1.94
C SER A 32 2.80 -20.20 -1.53
N GLU A 33 4.09 -20.54 -1.57
CA GLU A 33 5.18 -19.62 -1.25
C GLU A 33 5.05 -18.31 -2.04
N LYS A 34 4.69 -18.42 -3.32
CA LYS A 34 4.45 -17.27 -4.19
C LYS A 34 3.29 -16.38 -3.74
N THR A 35 2.16 -16.95 -3.34
CA THR A 35 1.04 -16.15 -2.82
C THR A 35 1.42 -15.46 -1.51
N ILE A 36 2.20 -16.14 -0.65
CA ILE A 36 2.70 -15.59 0.61
C ILE A 36 3.66 -14.42 0.35
N GLU A 37 4.61 -14.56 -0.58
CA GLU A 37 5.54 -13.49 -0.96
C GLU A 37 4.79 -12.25 -1.48
N ILE A 38 3.79 -12.44 -2.35
CA ILE A 38 2.97 -11.34 -2.86
C ILE A 38 2.20 -10.68 -1.71
N SER A 39 1.63 -11.47 -0.78
CA SER A 39 0.92 -10.94 0.40
C SER A 39 1.84 -10.08 1.26
N GLN A 40 3.04 -10.57 1.58
CA GLN A 40 4.01 -9.83 2.39
C GLN A 40 4.44 -8.52 1.72
N LYS A 41 4.64 -8.55 0.40
CA LYS A 41 4.96 -7.36 -0.37
C LYS A 41 3.80 -6.36 -0.35
N LEU A 42 2.56 -6.83 -0.56
CA LEU A 42 1.36 -6.00 -0.49
C LEU A 42 1.23 -5.31 0.87
N ASP A 43 1.45 -6.03 1.97
CA ASP A 43 1.41 -5.49 3.33
C ASP A 43 2.44 -4.36 3.53
N GLN A 44 3.66 -4.50 3.00
CA GLN A 44 4.68 -3.45 3.05
C GLN A 44 4.23 -2.18 2.32
N TYR A 45 3.65 -2.31 1.12
CA TYR A 45 3.15 -1.16 0.36
C TYR A 45 1.97 -0.47 1.05
N ILE A 46 1.06 -1.24 1.65
CA ILE A 46 -0.05 -0.70 2.44
C ILE A 46 0.49 0.06 3.66
N ALA A 47 1.44 -0.51 4.40
CA ALA A 47 2.05 0.15 5.55
C ALA A 47 2.74 1.47 5.15
N ASN A 48 3.47 1.48 4.03
CA ASN A 48 4.10 2.69 3.50
C ASN A 48 3.07 3.77 3.13
N TYR A 49 1.98 3.37 2.46
CA TYR A 49 0.89 4.28 2.12
C TYR A 49 0.22 4.87 3.37
N GLN A 50 -0.07 4.04 4.37
CA GLN A 50 -0.65 4.47 5.64
C GLN A 50 0.29 5.44 6.39
N ALA A 51 1.58 5.15 6.45
CA ALA A 51 2.57 6.04 7.05
C ALA A 51 2.60 7.42 6.37
N ASN A 52 2.55 7.44 5.03
CA ASN A 52 2.46 8.69 4.26
C ASN A 52 1.18 9.48 4.54
N CYS A 53 0.05 8.80 4.73
CA CYS A 53 -1.21 9.44 5.13
C CYS A 53 -1.17 10.00 6.56
N LEU A 54 -0.63 9.25 7.52
CA LEU A 54 -0.54 9.66 8.93
C LEU A 54 0.36 10.89 9.12
N LEU A 55 1.42 11.04 8.33
CA LEU A 55 2.27 12.24 8.34
C LEU A 55 1.51 13.50 7.89
N ILE A 56 0.56 13.36 6.96
CA ILE A 56 -0.28 14.47 6.47
C ILE A 56 -1.27 14.93 7.56
N GLU A 57 -1.86 13.98 8.30
CA GLU A 57 -2.78 14.31 9.41
C GLU A 57 -2.07 14.93 10.62
N SER A 58 -0.89 14.42 10.96
CA SER A 58 -0.05 14.99 12.04
C SER A 58 0.36 16.43 11.74
N SER A 59 0.64 16.73 10.46
CA SER A 59 0.96 18.09 9.99
C SER A 59 -0.25 19.02 10.07
N ARG A 60 -1.48 18.54 9.84
CA ARG A 60 -2.72 19.35 9.93
C ARG A 60 -3.09 19.72 11.35
N LYS A 61 -2.85 18.84 12.33
CA LYS A 61 -3.15 19.14 13.76
C LYS A 61 -2.33 20.30 14.31
N TYR A 62 -1.10 20.50 13.82
CA TYR A 62 -0.24 21.61 14.24
C TYR A 62 -0.73 23.01 13.80
N TYR A 63 -1.55 23.11 12.75
CA TYR A 63 -2.04 24.41 12.23
C TYR A 63 -3.41 24.83 12.78
N PHE A 64 -4.12 23.98 13.52
CA PHE A 64 -5.45 24.26 14.08
C PHE A 64 -5.48 24.34 15.61
N SER A 65 -4.30 24.39 16.26
CA SER A 65 -4.16 24.51 17.72
C SER A 65 -3.46 25.81 18.14
N SER A 66 -3.57 26.89 17.36
CA SER A 66 -3.09 28.24 17.70
C SER A 66 -4.20 29.26 17.58
#